data_AF-A0AB39BUB3-F1
#
_entry.id   AF-A0AB39BUB3-F1
#
_cell.length_a   1.000
_cell.length_b   1.000
_cell.length_c   1.000
_cell.angle_alpha   90.00
_cell.angle_beta   90.00
_cell.angle_gamma   90.00
#
_symmetry.space_group_name_H-M   'P 1'
#
loop_
_entity.id
_entity.type
_entity.pdbx_description
1 polymer ?
#
loop_
_entity_poly.entity_id
_entity_poly.type
_entity_poly.pdbx_seq_one_letter_code
_entity_poly.pdbx_strand_id
1 'polypeptide(L)' 'MKNTNYATHEILEVHEILTIKSASAAKSSMMQGLASDNKLKELLDKDAKTSQKAIEELSTILNEVK' A
#
# COMPACT_ATOMS: atom_id res chain seq x y z
N MET A 1 24.11 6.69 10.03
CA MET A 1 22.63 6.73 10.13
C MET A 1 22.18 7.97 9.39
N LYS A 2 21.35 7.81 8.35
CA LYS A 2 20.93 8.92 7.49
C LYS A 2 19.89 9.72 8.27
N ASN A 3 20.23 10.94 8.69
CA ASN A 3 19.28 11.85 9.36
C ASN A 3 18.30 12.38 8.31
N THR A 4 17.32 11.56 7.94
CA THR A 4 16.21 11.99 7.09
C THR A 4 15.20 12.68 8.01
N ASN A 5 15.40 13.99 8.22
CA ASN A 5 14.53 14.79 9.06
C ASN A 5 13.31 15.20 8.24
N TYR A 6 12.34 14.27 8.11
CA TYR A 6 11.09 14.54 7.41
C TYR A 6 10.29 15.60 8.16
N ALA A 7 9.72 16.55 7.42
CA ALA A 7 8.77 17.48 7.98
C ALA A 7 7.48 16.75 8.40
N THR A 8 6.75 17.31 9.36
CA THR A 8 5.51 16.69 9.87
C THR A 8 4.49 16.38 8.78
N HIS A 9 4.36 17.25 7.76
CA HIS A 9 3.42 17.01 6.66
C HIS A 9 3.84 15.83 5.78
N GLU A 10 5.13 15.61 5.55
CA GLU A 10 5.63 14.46 4.76
C GLU A 10 5.32 13.14 5.48
N ILE A 11 5.48 13.10 6.81
CA ILE A 11 5.12 11.93 7.62
C ILE A 11 3.61 11.65 7.54
N LEU A 12 2.79 12.70 7.62
CA LEU A 12 1.34 12.59 7.49
C LEU A 12 0.93 12.09 6.10
N GLU A 13 1.53 12.62 5.03
CA GLU A 13 1.29 12.17 3.66
C GLU A 13 1.64 10.69 3.49
N VAL A 14 2.75 10.21 4.07
CA VAL A 14 3.11 8.78 4.03
C VAL A 14 2.08 7.93 4.77
N HIS A 15 1.56 8.38 5.93
CA HIS A 15 0.47 7.71 6.64
C HIS A 15 -0.84 7.65 5.83
N GLU A 16 -1.17 8.73 5.12
CA GLU A 16 -2.35 8.78 4.25
C GLU A 16 -2.22 7.80 3.07
N ILE A 17 -1.08 7.81 2.38
CA ILE A 17 -0.82 6.88 1.28
C ILE A 17 -0.83 5.43 1.79
N LEU A 18 -0.24 5.14 2.95
CA LEU A 18 -0.28 3.81 3.57
C LEU A 18 -1.72 3.35 3.82
N THR A 19 -2.58 4.24 4.31
CA THR A 19 -4.00 3.96 4.54
C THR A 19 -4.72 3.66 3.23
N ILE A 20 -4.49 4.47 2.19
CA ILE A 20 -5.05 4.27 0.85
C ILE A 20 -4.62 2.90 0.29
N LYS A 21 -3.32 2.58 0.35
CA LYS A 21 -2.80 1.31 -0.18
C LYS A 21 -3.30 0.10 0.60
N SER A 22 -3.47 0.21 1.91
CA SER A 22 -4.10 -0.82 2.74
C SER A 22 -5.55 -1.08 2.31
N ALA A 23 -6.32 -0.02 2.07
CA ALA A 23 -7.68 -0.14 1.57
C ALA A 23 -7.72 -0.74 0.15
N SER A 24 -6.80 -0.35 -0.74
CA SER A 24 -6.68 -0.94 -2.09
C SER A 24 -6.35 -2.43 -2.03
N ALA A 25 -5.35 -2.83 -1.25
CA ALA A 25 -4.97 -4.24 -1.10
C ALA A 25 -6.15 -5.10 -0.62
N ALA A 26 -6.88 -4.64 0.41
CA ALA A 26 -8.06 -5.34 0.93
C ALA A 26 -9.17 -5.46 -0.12
N LYS A 27 -9.52 -4.35 -0.79
CA LYS A 27 -10.57 -4.31 -1.82
C LYS A 27 -10.23 -5.22 -3.01
N SER A 28 -9.00 -5.15 -3.52
CA SER A 28 -8.58 -5.95 -4.67
C SER A 28 -8.53 -7.43 -4.33
N SER A 29 -8.01 -7.80 -3.15
CA SER A 29 -8.01 -9.19 -2.70
C SER A 29 -9.42 -9.75 -2.52
N MET A 30 -10.33 -8.96 -1.91
CA MET A 30 -11.73 -9.35 -1.77
C MET A 30 -12.41 -9.52 -3.13
N MET A 31 -12.26 -8.54 -4.02
CA MET A 31 -12.89 -8.56 -5.34
C MET A 31 -12.33 -9.69 -6.23
N GLN A 32 -11.05 -10.04 -6.09
CA GLN A 32 -10.44 -11.16 -6.82
C GLN A 32 -11.16 -12.48 -6.52
N GLY A 33 -11.59 -12.69 -5.27
CA GLY A 33 -12.37 -13.86 -4.86
C GLY A 33 -13.81 -13.86 -5.37
N LEU A 34 -14.37 -12.69 -5.68
CA LEU A 34 -15.75 -12.52 -6.17
C LEU A 34 -15.84 -12.45 -7.70
N ALA A 35 -14.77 -12.08 -8.39
CA ALA A 35 -14.75 -11.91 -9.83
C ALA A 35 -14.80 -13.25 -10.58
N SER A 36 -15.67 -13.34 -11.59
CA SER A 36 -15.76 -14.51 -12.47
C SER A 36 -14.90 -14.39 -13.73
N ASP A 37 -14.63 -13.16 -14.19
CA ASP A 37 -13.81 -12.93 -15.37
C ASP A 37 -12.31 -13.14 -15.06
N ASN A 38 -11.66 -14.03 -15.80
CA ASN A 38 -10.27 -14.40 -15.54
C ASN A 38 -9.31 -13.22 -15.72
N LYS A 39 -9.55 -12.33 -16.68
CA LYS A 39 -8.66 -11.20 -16.91
C LYS A 39 -8.76 -10.19 -15.77
N LEU A 40 -9.98 -9.96 -15.28
CA LEU A 40 -10.22 -9.13 -14.11
C LEU A 40 -9.53 -9.70 -12.87
N LYS A 41 -9.58 -11.03 -12.65
CA LYS A 41 -8.87 -11.67 -11.53
C LYS A 41 -7.36 -11.45 -11.57
N GLU A 42 -6.74 -11.54 -12.75
CA GLU A 42 -5.31 -11.24 -12.91
C GLU A 42 -4.98 -9.79 -12.57
N LEU A 43 -5.82 -8.84 -13.00
CA LEU A 43 -5.65 -7.42 -12.69
C LEU A 43 -5.76 -7.16 -11.18
N LEU A 44 -6.72 -7.79 -10.52
CA LEU A 44 -6.94 -7.66 -9.08
C LEU A 44 -5.81 -8.32 -8.27
N ASP A 45 -5.29 -9.47 -8.71
CA ASP A 45 -4.10 -10.12 -8.12
C ASP A 45 -2.87 -9.21 -8.21
N LYS A 46 -2.64 -8.63 -9.39
CA LYS A 46 -1.54 -7.70 -9.62
C LYS A 46 -1.66 -6.47 -8.74
N ASP A 47 -2.85 -5.88 -8.63
CA ASP A 47 -3.08 -4.71 -7.78
C ASP A 47 -2.89 -5.05 -6.28
N ALA A 48 -3.40 -6.20 -5.82
CA ALA A 48 -3.21 -6.65 -4.45
C ALA A 48 -1.72 -6.81 -4.09
N LYS A 49 -0.94 -7.49 -4.96
CA LYS A 49 0.52 -7.66 -4.77
C LYS A 49 1.28 -6.34 -4.80
N THR A 50 0.95 -5.46 -5.74
CA THR A 50 1.61 -4.15 -5.86
C THR A 50 1.28 -3.27 -4.65
N SER A 51 0.04 -3.31 -4.17
CA SER A 51 -0.38 -2.58 -2.97
C SER A 51 0.26 -3.12 -1.69
N GLN A 52 0.41 -4.45 -1.55
CA GLN A 52 1.13 -5.06 -0.43
C GLN A 52 2.61 -4.64 -0.39
N LYS A 53 3.29 -4.65 -1.54
CA LYS A 53 4.67 -4.15 -1.63
C LYS A 53 4.77 -2.68 -1.22
N ALA A 54 3.85 -1.83 -1.68
CA ALA A 54 3.82 -0.42 -1.29
C ALA A 54 3.60 -0.25 0.22
N ILE A 55 2.75 -1.08 0.85
CA ILE A 55 2.53 -1.07 2.30
C ILE A 55 3.82 -1.37 3.06
N GLU A 56 4.60 -2.36 2.62
CA GLU A 56 5.88 -2.73 3.23
C GLU A 56 6.90 -1.57 3.12
N GLU A 57 7.01 -0.97 1.94
CA GLU A 57 7.91 0.16 1.69
C GLU A 57 7.53 1.39 2.52
N LEU A 58 6.25 1.78 2.54
CA LEU A 58 5.76 2.93 3.30
C LEU A 58 5.87 2.70 4.82
N SER A 59 5.62 1.48 5.29
CA SER A 59 5.80 1.12 6.70
C SER A 59 7.27 1.19 7.11
N THR A 60 8.18 0.83 6.21
CA THR A 60 9.62 0.97 6.44
C THR A 60 9.99 2.44 6.63
N ILE A 61 9.52 3.32 5.74
CA ILE A 61 9.75 4.77 5.86
C ILE A 61 9.26 5.27 7.23
N LEU A 62 8.03 4.96 7.63
CA LEU A 62 7.47 5.43 8.91
C LEU A 62 8.21 4.88 10.13
N ASN A 63 8.78 3.67 10.04
CA ASN A 63 9.60 3.11 11.12
C ASN A 63 10.99 3.76 11.22
N GLU A 64 11.52 4.31 10.12
CA GLU A 64 12.77 5.08 10.12
C GLU A 64 12.62 6.48 10.73
N VAL A 65 11.39 7.02 10.76
CA VAL A 65 11.10 8.35 11.36
C VAL A 65 10.77 8.29 12.85
N LYS A 66 10.54 7.09 13.41
CA LYS A 66 10.39 6.88 14.86
C LYS A 66 11.69 7.08 15.61
#